data_AF-A0A8T2MUS2-F1
#
_entry.id   AF-A0A8T2MUS2-F1
#
_cell.length_a   1.000
_cell.length_b   1.000
_cell.length_c   1.000
_cell.angle_alpha   90.00
_cell.angle_beta   90.00
_cell.angle_gamma   90.00
#
_symmetry.space_group_name_H-M   'P 1'
#
loop_
_entity.id
_entity.type
_entity.pdbx_description
1 polymer ?
#
loop_
_entity_poly.entity_id
_entity_poly.type
_entity_poly.pdbx_seq_one_letter_code
_entity_poly.pdbx_strand_id
1 'polypeptide(L)'
;MIPTEDASARKREIEEKLKQEQDTLSFIRENLEKSDQLTKGMVSILSSFESRLVQLENSIIPVHKQTENLQRLQENVDKTLSCLDHVISYYHVAKDTDKIIREGPAGRLNEYLACIAKIQKAVEYFQDNNPDSPELNTVKARFEKGKELLEAEFRALLTRYSKPVPPVLILDAIGVDDELEVQEEVTLEHLPEAVLQDIICISGWLVEYGRNQGNHQGAVSLWSAQFS
;
A
#
# COMPACT_ATOMS: atom_id res chain seq x y z
N MET A 1 107.85 20.72 43.73
CA MET A 1 106.76 21.67 44.04
C MET A 1 105.71 21.49 42.96
N ILE A 2 104.59 20.87 43.31
CA ILE A 2 103.53 20.39 42.40
C ILE A 2 102.32 21.35 42.55
N PRO A 3 101.58 21.65 41.47
CA PRO A 3 100.96 22.96 41.27
C PRO A 3 99.63 23.10 42.02
N THR A 4 99.60 23.98 43.01
CA THR A 4 98.40 24.43 43.73
C THR A 4 97.43 25.22 42.85
N GLU A 5 97.93 25.79 41.74
CA GLU A 5 97.13 26.52 40.74
C GLU A 5 96.21 25.59 39.92
N ASP A 6 96.66 24.37 39.62
CA ASP A 6 95.92 23.37 38.82
C ASP A 6 94.75 22.76 39.63
N ALA A 7 94.94 22.55 40.93
CA ALA A 7 93.86 22.12 41.83
C ALA A 7 92.79 23.20 42.03
N SER A 8 93.19 24.47 42.13
CA SER A 8 92.25 25.61 42.20
C SER A 8 91.50 25.79 40.89
N ALA A 9 92.17 25.62 39.74
CA ALA A 9 91.54 25.69 38.43
C ALA A 9 90.49 24.59 38.22
N ARG A 10 90.82 23.34 38.57
CA ARG A 10 89.87 22.21 38.53
C ARG A 10 88.69 22.39 39.48
N LYS A 11 88.92 22.91 40.70
CA LYS A 11 87.84 23.22 41.64
C LYS A 11 86.88 24.25 41.05
N ARG A 12 87.40 25.29 40.40
CA ARG A 12 86.61 26.34 39.74
C ARG A 12 85.82 25.79 38.55
N GLU A 13 86.43 24.92 37.74
CA GLU A 13 85.76 24.25 36.62
C GLU A 13 84.63 23.31 37.09
N ILE A 14 84.82 22.61 38.21
CA ILE A 14 83.78 21.78 38.84
C ILE A 14 82.64 22.66 39.36
N GLU A 15 82.94 23.78 40.03
CA GLU A 15 81.91 24.73 40.49
C GLU A 15 81.12 25.33 39.31
N GLU A 16 81.79 25.61 38.20
CA GLU A 16 81.18 26.17 37.00
C GLU A 16 80.28 25.13 36.29
N LYS A 17 80.74 23.88 36.18
CA LYS A 17 79.91 22.76 35.69
C LYS A 17 78.73 22.46 36.61
N LEU A 18 78.94 22.46 37.92
CA LEU A 18 77.88 22.25 38.90
C LEU A 18 76.81 23.35 38.77
N LYS A 19 77.24 24.61 38.60
CA LYS A 19 76.33 25.73 38.37
C LYS A 19 75.59 25.59 37.04
N GLN A 20 76.26 25.18 35.97
CA GLN A 20 75.64 24.92 34.68
C GLN A 20 74.62 23.77 34.74
N GLU A 21 74.92 22.67 35.44
CA GLU A 21 73.99 21.57 35.67
C GLU A 21 72.80 22.00 36.53
N GLN A 22 73.03 22.81 37.57
CA GLN A 22 71.98 23.39 38.41
C GLN A 22 71.02 24.27 37.58
N ASP A 23 71.57 25.13 36.71
CA ASP A 23 70.79 25.98 35.82
C ASP A 23 70.02 25.13 34.79
N THR A 24 70.64 24.11 34.22
CA THR A 24 69.99 23.18 33.27
C THR A 24 68.85 22.39 33.93
N LEU A 25 69.06 21.90 35.15
CA LEU A 25 68.02 21.22 35.95
C LEU A 25 66.85 22.15 36.25
N SER A 26 67.13 23.41 36.59
CA SER A 26 66.08 24.39 36.85
C SER A 26 65.24 24.66 35.60
N PHE A 27 65.88 24.77 34.43
CA PHE A 27 65.20 24.95 33.15
C PHE A 27 64.35 23.73 32.76
N ILE A 28 64.87 22.51 32.93
CA ILE A 28 64.10 21.28 32.65
C ILE A 28 62.90 21.19 33.58
N ARG A 29 63.06 21.51 34.86
CA ARG A 29 61.97 21.52 35.84
C ARG A 29 60.88 22.52 35.47
N GLU A 30 61.25 23.72 35.05
CA GLU A 30 60.29 24.73 34.58
C GLU A 30 59.52 24.26 33.34
N ASN A 31 60.20 23.64 32.36
CA ASN A 31 59.54 23.10 31.17
C ASN A 31 58.63 21.91 31.48
N LEU A 32 59.01 21.07 32.45
CA LEU A 32 58.19 19.97 32.91
C LEU A 32 56.92 20.50 33.60
N GLU A 33 57.03 21.56 34.40
CA GLU A 33 55.89 22.22 35.03
C GLU A 33 54.96 22.90 34.00
N LYS A 34 55.52 23.51 32.95
CA LYS A 34 54.74 24.01 31.80
C LYS A 34 54.00 22.88 31.08
N SER A 35 54.66 21.75 30.83
CA SER A 35 54.03 20.56 30.22
C SER A 35 52.93 19.96 31.10
N ASP A 36 53.13 19.93 32.42
CA ASP A 36 52.12 19.47 33.38
C ASP A 36 50.90 20.40 33.41
N GLN A 37 51.11 21.73 33.38
CA GLN A 37 50.02 22.70 33.25
C GLN A 37 49.24 22.55 31.93
N LEU A 38 49.94 22.35 30.80
CA LEU A 38 49.31 22.05 29.52
C LEU A 38 48.47 20.77 29.57
N THR A 39 49.01 19.71 30.18
CA THR A 39 48.31 18.43 30.35
C THR A 39 47.07 18.59 31.22
N LYS A 40 47.16 19.31 32.34
CA LYS A 40 46.01 19.66 33.19
C LYS A 40 44.97 20.48 32.45
N GLY A 41 45.39 21.42 31.62
CA GLY A 41 44.51 22.18 30.74
C GLY A 41 43.75 21.28 29.76
N MET A 42 44.45 20.35 29.11
CA MET A 42 43.84 19.37 28.21
C MET A 42 42.84 18.46 28.95
N VAL A 43 43.20 17.95 30.13
CA VAL A 43 42.29 17.13 30.95
C VAL A 43 41.04 17.93 31.34
N SER A 44 41.19 19.20 31.74
CA SER A 44 40.06 20.07 32.08
C SER A 44 39.10 20.28 30.90
N ILE A 45 39.66 20.51 29.70
CA ILE A 45 38.86 20.65 28.47
C ILE A 45 38.11 19.35 28.18
N LEU A 46 38.79 18.20 28.25
CA LEU A 46 38.17 16.89 28.02
C LEU A 46 37.07 16.60 29.04
N SER A 47 37.28 16.88 30.32
CA SER A 47 36.24 16.74 31.35
C SER A 47 35.03 17.66 31.07
N SER A 48 35.25 18.87 30.55
CA SER A 48 34.17 19.76 30.15
C SER A 48 33.38 19.20 28.95
N PHE A 49 34.06 18.65 27.95
CA PHE A 49 33.41 18.00 26.81
C PHE A 49 32.60 16.78 27.23
N GLU A 50 33.16 15.93 28.09
CA GLU A 50 32.46 14.76 28.64
C GLU A 50 31.18 15.17 29.36
N SER A 51 31.27 16.17 30.26
CA SER A 51 30.09 16.66 30.98
C SER A 51 29.01 17.21 30.03
N ARG A 52 29.41 17.93 28.98
CA ARG A 52 28.47 18.45 27.97
C ARG A 52 27.86 17.35 27.12
N LEU A 53 28.62 16.31 26.76
CA LEU A 53 28.12 15.15 26.03
C LEU A 53 27.10 14.37 26.84
N VAL A 54 27.40 14.10 28.12
CA VAL A 54 26.45 13.44 29.03
C VAL A 54 25.17 14.26 29.18
N GLN A 55 25.28 15.58 29.32
CA GLN A 55 24.09 16.45 29.42
C GLN A 55 23.27 16.44 28.12
N LEU A 56 23.94 16.44 26.97
CA LEU A 56 23.30 16.37 25.67
C LEU A 56 22.58 15.03 25.48
N GLU A 57 23.23 13.92 25.80
CA GLU A 57 22.66 12.58 25.73
C GLU A 57 21.39 12.46 26.60
N ASN A 58 21.47 12.93 27.85
CA ASN A 58 20.33 12.95 28.76
C ASN A 58 19.17 13.82 28.26
N SER A 59 19.43 14.82 27.40
CA SER A 59 18.40 15.63 26.76
C SER A 59 17.86 15.03 25.47
N ILE A 60 18.70 14.36 24.68
CA ILE A 60 18.36 13.86 23.34
C ILE A 60 17.60 12.54 23.40
N ILE A 61 18.01 11.61 24.26
CA ILE A 61 17.36 10.30 24.41
C ILE A 61 15.85 10.42 24.71
N PRO A 62 15.39 11.22 25.70
CA PRO A 62 13.95 11.33 25.97
C PRO A 62 13.20 11.98 24.82
N VAL A 63 13.80 12.93 24.09
CA VAL A 63 13.19 13.56 22.91
C VAL A 63 12.98 12.54 21.79
N HIS A 64 13.99 11.71 21.49
CA HIS A 64 13.82 10.63 20.51
C HIS A 64 12.73 9.65 20.93
N LYS A 65 12.72 9.22 22.20
CA LYS A 65 11.71 8.29 22.71
C LYS A 65 10.30 8.88 22.69
N GLN A 66 10.14 10.16 23.00
CA GLN A 66 8.86 10.85 22.90
C GLN A 66 8.43 10.99 21.44
N THR A 67 9.35 11.32 20.54
CA THR A 67 9.09 11.45 19.09
C THR A 67 8.66 10.11 18.49
N GLU A 68 9.35 9.02 18.83
CA GLU A 68 9.00 7.66 18.40
C GLU A 68 7.60 7.26 18.89
N ASN A 69 7.28 7.52 20.16
CA ASN A 69 5.94 7.26 20.67
C ASN A 69 4.87 8.11 19.98
N LEU A 70 5.18 9.36 19.66
CA LEU A 70 4.27 10.24 18.93
C LEU A 70 4.05 9.74 17.49
N GLN A 71 5.10 9.30 16.79
CA GLN A 71 4.98 8.69 15.48
C GLN A 71 4.13 7.42 15.52
N ARG A 72 4.36 6.53 16.49
CA ARG A 72 3.54 5.33 16.66
C ARG A 72 2.08 5.67 16.97
N LEU A 73 1.83 6.71 17.76
CA LEU A 73 0.47 7.19 18.03
C LEU A 73 -0.18 7.71 16.75
N GLN A 74 0.54 8.51 15.96
CA GLN A 74 0.09 9.03 14.68
C GLN A 74 -0.27 7.88 13.72
N GLU A 75 0.61 6.89 13.55
CA GLU A 75 0.35 5.73 12.71
C GLU A 75 -0.91 4.96 13.14
N ASN A 76 -1.15 4.82 14.44
CA ASN A 76 -2.34 4.15 14.95
C ASN A 76 -3.62 4.95 14.64
N VAL A 77 -3.55 6.28 14.76
CA VAL A 77 -4.65 7.18 14.38
C VAL A 77 -4.93 7.07 12.89
N ASP A 78 -3.90 7.14 12.04
CA ASP A 78 -4.04 7.03 10.58
C ASP A 78 -4.63 5.68 10.15
N LYS A 79 -4.18 4.58 10.78
CA LYS A 79 -4.75 3.24 10.55
C LYS A 79 -6.22 3.18 10.95
N THR A 80 -6.58 3.75 12.10
CA THR A 80 -7.97 3.75 12.58
C THR A 80 -8.86 4.61 11.68
N LEU A 81 -8.39 5.79 11.25
CA LEU A 81 -9.09 6.62 10.28
C LEU A 81 -9.30 5.88 8.95
N SER A 82 -8.26 5.23 8.42
CA SER A 82 -8.39 4.43 7.19
C SER A 82 -9.38 3.28 7.32
N CYS A 83 -9.41 2.60 8.47
CA CYS A 83 -10.41 1.56 8.74
C CYS A 83 -11.83 2.14 8.81
N LEU A 84 -12.02 3.28 9.47
CA LEU A 84 -13.32 3.94 9.54
C LEU A 84 -13.80 4.42 8.16
N ASP A 85 -12.92 5.04 7.37
CA ASP A 85 -13.23 5.45 5.99
C ASP A 85 -13.64 4.25 5.13
N HIS A 86 -12.97 3.10 5.31
CA HIS A 86 -13.34 1.87 4.61
C HIS A 86 -14.76 1.41 4.99
N VAL A 87 -15.12 1.43 6.27
CA VAL A 87 -16.47 1.07 6.73
C VAL A 87 -17.50 2.06 6.19
N ILE A 88 -17.27 3.37 6.33
CA ILE A 88 -18.16 4.43 5.85
C ILE A 88 -18.41 4.31 4.35
N SER A 89 -17.38 3.92 3.58
CA SER A 89 -17.51 3.74 2.13
C SER A 89 -18.64 2.76 1.76
N TYR A 90 -18.83 1.67 2.50
CA TYR A 90 -19.90 0.69 2.25
C TYR A 90 -21.30 1.24 2.50
N TYR A 91 -21.47 2.13 3.48
CA TYR A 91 -22.74 2.80 3.74
C TYR A 91 -23.09 3.83 2.64
N HIS A 92 -22.09 4.36 1.93
CA HIS A 92 -22.31 5.26 0.80
C HIS A 92 -22.55 4.54 -0.53
N VAL A 93 -22.16 3.26 -0.66
CA VAL A 93 -22.33 2.48 -1.90
C VAL A 93 -23.76 2.55 -2.45
N ALA A 94 -24.78 2.42 -1.61
CA ALA A 94 -26.18 2.48 -2.07
C ALA A 94 -26.56 3.83 -2.71
N LYS A 95 -25.99 4.93 -2.22
CA LYS A 95 -26.23 6.29 -2.73
C LYS A 95 -25.40 6.56 -3.98
N ASP A 96 -24.12 6.20 -3.96
CA ASP A 96 -23.18 6.51 -5.03
C ASP A 96 -23.47 5.70 -6.30
N THR A 97 -23.97 4.47 -6.13
CA THR A 97 -24.31 3.57 -7.23
C THR A 97 -25.71 3.81 -7.80
N ASP A 98 -26.59 4.53 -7.11
CA ASP A 98 -27.99 4.76 -7.52
C ASP A 98 -28.10 5.36 -8.92
N LYS A 99 -27.28 6.36 -9.21
CA LYS A 99 -27.26 7.03 -10.51
C LYS A 99 -26.88 6.07 -11.64
N ILE A 100 -25.81 5.30 -11.46
CA ILE A 100 -25.30 4.36 -12.48
C ILE A 100 -26.31 3.24 -12.71
N ILE A 101 -26.88 2.68 -11.64
CA ILE A 101 -27.92 1.63 -11.73
C ILE A 101 -29.16 2.16 -12.45
N ARG A 102 -29.59 3.39 -12.17
CA ARG A 102 -30.77 3.98 -12.81
C ARG A 102 -30.58 4.23 -14.30
N GLU A 103 -29.38 4.59 -14.71
CA GLU A 103 -29.11 4.92 -16.11
C GLU A 103 -28.79 3.68 -16.98
N GLY A 104 -28.55 2.51 -16.38
CA GLY A 104 -28.39 1.23 -17.08
C GLY A 104 -27.02 1.01 -17.75
N PRO A 105 -26.73 -0.23 -18.19
CA PRO A 105 -25.44 -0.63 -18.76
C PRO A 105 -25.25 -0.25 -20.24
N ALA A 106 -26.28 0.25 -20.93
CA ALA A 106 -26.23 0.58 -22.35
C ALA A 106 -25.07 1.55 -22.69
N GLY A 107 -24.13 1.09 -23.52
CA GLY A 107 -22.99 1.88 -23.98
C GLY A 107 -21.86 2.09 -22.97
N ARG A 108 -21.96 1.52 -21.77
CA ARG A 108 -20.95 1.64 -20.69
C ARG A 108 -20.91 0.43 -19.78
N LEU A 109 -20.89 -0.76 -20.39
CA LEU A 109 -20.94 -2.03 -19.68
C LEU A 109 -19.85 -2.14 -18.60
N ASN A 110 -18.60 -1.77 -18.93
CA ASN A 110 -17.48 -1.86 -17.98
C ASN A 110 -17.66 -1.01 -16.71
N GLU A 111 -18.15 0.23 -16.86
CA GLU A 111 -18.43 1.11 -15.73
C GLU A 111 -19.55 0.54 -14.86
N TYR A 112 -20.58 0.01 -15.51
CA TYR A 112 -21.73 -0.60 -14.85
C TYR A 112 -21.35 -1.89 -14.10
N LEU A 113 -20.54 -2.76 -14.70
CA LEU A 113 -20.02 -3.97 -14.04
C LEU A 113 -19.13 -3.61 -12.84
N ALA A 114 -18.28 -2.59 -12.96
CA ALA A 114 -17.49 -2.10 -11.83
C ALA A 114 -18.37 -1.54 -10.70
N CYS A 115 -19.47 -0.87 -11.06
CA CYS A 115 -20.47 -0.40 -10.11
C CYS A 115 -21.15 -1.57 -9.38
N ILE A 116 -21.61 -2.59 -10.10
CA ILE A 116 -22.23 -3.77 -9.48
C ILE A 116 -21.23 -4.56 -8.61
N ALA A 117 -19.97 -4.68 -9.03
CA ALA A 117 -18.93 -5.30 -8.21
C ALA A 117 -18.70 -4.55 -6.88
N LYS A 118 -18.83 -3.21 -6.87
CA LYS A 118 -18.80 -2.42 -5.62
C LYS A 118 -20.01 -2.73 -4.73
N ILE A 119 -21.21 -2.87 -5.32
CA ILE A 119 -22.42 -3.27 -4.58
C ILE A 119 -22.25 -4.65 -3.98
N GLN A 120 -21.70 -5.61 -4.74
CA GLN A 120 -21.45 -6.96 -4.27
C GLN A 120 -20.49 -6.99 -3.07
N LYS A 121 -19.36 -6.26 -3.14
CA LYS A 121 -18.44 -6.14 -2.00
C LYS A 121 -19.13 -5.57 -0.76
N ALA A 122 -20.06 -4.63 -0.93
CA ALA A 122 -20.86 -4.12 0.17
C ALA A 122 -21.82 -5.18 0.74
N VAL A 123 -22.43 -6.00 -0.13
CA VAL A 123 -23.28 -7.13 0.30
C VAL A 123 -22.47 -8.13 1.13
N GLU A 124 -21.29 -8.54 0.66
CA GLU A 124 -20.38 -9.44 1.38
C GLU A 124 -19.96 -8.83 2.73
N TYR A 125 -19.56 -7.56 2.74
CA TYR A 125 -19.20 -6.85 3.97
C TYR A 125 -20.34 -6.83 5.00
N PHE A 126 -21.56 -6.49 4.58
CA PHE A 126 -22.72 -6.45 5.48
C PHE A 126 -23.19 -7.85 5.89
N GLN A 127 -23.04 -8.88 5.04
CA GLN A 127 -23.35 -10.27 5.41
C GLN A 127 -22.43 -10.77 6.53
N ASP A 128 -21.14 -10.49 6.42
CA ASP A 128 -20.14 -10.98 7.39
C ASP A 128 -20.18 -10.22 8.71
N ASN A 129 -20.47 -8.91 8.67
CA ASN A 129 -20.40 -8.04 9.85
C ASN A 129 -21.77 -7.77 10.51
N ASN A 130 -22.85 -7.61 9.72
CA ASN A 130 -24.17 -7.19 10.22
C ASN A 130 -25.33 -7.80 9.39
N PRO A 131 -25.60 -9.11 9.54
CA PRO A 131 -26.52 -9.86 8.67
C PRO A 131 -27.99 -9.40 8.73
N ASP A 132 -28.43 -8.76 9.81
CA ASP A 132 -29.81 -8.30 10.00
C ASP A 132 -30.00 -6.78 9.76
N SER A 133 -29.01 -6.12 9.17
CA SER A 133 -29.04 -4.68 8.92
C SER A 133 -30.01 -4.29 7.78
N PRO A 134 -30.76 -3.17 7.90
CA PRO A 134 -31.57 -2.65 6.80
C PRO A 134 -30.72 -2.22 5.59
N GLU A 135 -29.46 -1.85 5.82
CA GLU A 135 -28.49 -1.52 4.79
C GLU A 135 -28.22 -2.73 3.90
N LEU A 136 -28.06 -3.93 4.47
CA LEU A 136 -27.87 -5.17 3.71
C LEU A 136 -29.04 -5.42 2.74
N ASN A 137 -30.27 -5.25 3.22
CA ASN A 137 -31.46 -5.43 2.39
C ASN A 137 -31.49 -4.41 1.25
N THR A 138 -31.09 -3.17 1.53
CA THR A 138 -31.01 -2.10 0.53
C THR A 138 -29.99 -2.42 -0.55
N VAL A 139 -28.76 -2.80 -0.19
CA VAL A 139 -27.72 -3.13 -1.18
C VAL A 139 -28.04 -4.40 -1.97
N LYS A 140 -28.63 -5.42 -1.33
CA LYS A 140 -29.11 -6.63 -2.02
C LYS A 140 -30.19 -6.30 -3.05
N ALA A 141 -31.20 -5.50 -2.69
CA ALA A 141 -32.24 -5.11 -3.63
C ALA A 141 -31.68 -4.32 -4.84
N ARG A 142 -30.63 -3.51 -4.61
CA ARG A 142 -29.93 -2.81 -5.70
C ARG A 142 -29.11 -3.75 -6.57
N PHE A 143 -28.48 -4.75 -5.99
CA PHE A 143 -27.77 -5.79 -6.72
C PHE A 143 -28.73 -6.57 -7.64
N GLU A 144 -29.88 -6.99 -7.11
CA GLU A 144 -30.93 -7.68 -7.89
C GLU A 144 -31.44 -6.82 -9.04
N LYS A 145 -31.80 -5.56 -8.75
CA LYS A 145 -32.22 -4.62 -9.80
C LYS A 145 -31.12 -4.41 -10.85
N GLY A 146 -29.86 -4.39 -10.42
CA GLY A 146 -28.71 -4.26 -11.29
C GLY A 146 -28.57 -5.44 -12.26
N LYS A 147 -28.81 -6.65 -11.75
CA LYS A 147 -28.84 -7.91 -12.51
C LYS A 147 -30.02 -7.96 -13.50
N GLU A 148 -31.23 -7.59 -13.08
CA GLU A 148 -32.40 -7.51 -13.97
C GLU A 148 -32.14 -6.59 -15.17
N LEU A 149 -31.49 -5.46 -14.95
CA LEU A 149 -31.12 -4.53 -16.03
C LEU A 149 -30.06 -5.12 -16.97
N LEU A 150 -29.10 -5.91 -16.47
CA LEU A 150 -28.15 -6.64 -17.32
C LEU A 150 -28.84 -7.70 -18.16
N GLU A 151 -29.79 -8.45 -17.59
CA GLU A 151 -30.57 -9.43 -18.34
C GLU A 151 -31.44 -8.77 -19.41
N ALA A 152 -32.06 -7.63 -19.09
CA ALA A 152 -32.83 -6.84 -20.04
C ALA A 152 -31.96 -6.35 -21.21
N GLU A 153 -30.74 -5.91 -20.92
CA GLU A 153 -29.80 -5.38 -21.93
C GLU A 153 -29.19 -6.49 -22.77
N PHE A 154 -28.86 -7.64 -22.18
CA PHE A 154 -28.51 -8.85 -22.92
C PHE A 154 -29.61 -9.23 -23.92
N ARG A 155 -30.86 -9.27 -23.47
CA ARG A 155 -32.02 -9.55 -24.34
C ARG A 155 -32.20 -8.47 -25.41
N ALA A 156 -32.00 -7.21 -25.07
CA ALA A 156 -32.12 -6.09 -26.00
C ALA A 156 -31.05 -6.16 -27.11
N LEU A 157 -29.80 -6.48 -26.77
CA LEU A 157 -28.72 -6.67 -27.73
C LEU A 157 -29.01 -7.84 -28.67
N LEU A 158 -29.42 -9.00 -28.14
CA LEU A 158 -29.82 -10.14 -28.97
C LEU A 158 -30.99 -9.79 -29.90
N THR A 159 -32.05 -9.19 -29.38
CA THR A 159 -33.23 -8.83 -30.20
C THR A 159 -32.89 -7.80 -31.28
N ARG A 160 -31.99 -6.85 -30.98
CA ARG A 160 -31.63 -5.76 -31.90
C ARG A 160 -30.73 -6.24 -33.04
N TYR A 161 -29.82 -7.17 -32.77
CA TYR A 161 -28.79 -7.58 -33.73
C TYR A 161 -28.98 -8.98 -34.32
N SER A 162 -29.71 -9.89 -33.65
CA SER A 162 -30.06 -11.19 -34.24
C SER A 162 -31.15 -11.04 -35.29
N LYS A 163 -30.74 -10.66 -36.50
CA LYS A 163 -31.61 -10.60 -37.68
C LYS A 163 -31.57 -11.93 -38.44
N PRO A 164 -32.71 -12.38 -39.01
CA PRO A 164 -32.73 -13.56 -39.87
C PRO A 164 -31.76 -13.41 -41.04
N VAL A 165 -31.00 -14.46 -41.32
CA VAL A 165 -30.11 -14.49 -42.49
C VAL A 165 -30.97 -14.52 -43.76
N PRO A 166 -30.76 -13.59 -44.72
CA PRO A 166 -31.42 -13.65 -46.01
C PRO A 166 -31.17 -14.98 -46.72
N PRO A 167 -32.19 -15.62 -47.32
CA PRO A 167 -32.02 -16.90 -48.03
C PRO A 167 -30.96 -16.89 -49.14
N VAL A 168 -30.72 -15.74 -49.78
CA VAL A 168 -29.65 -15.57 -50.78
C VAL A 168 -28.26 -15.83 -50.18
N LEU A 169 -27.96 -15.30 -48.99
CA LEU A 169 -26.66 -15.52 -48.34
C LEU A 169 -26.49 -16.97 -47.88
N ILE A 170 -27.60 -17.64 -47.55
CA ILE A 170 -27.60 -19.08 -47.23
C ILE A 170 -27.29 -19.89 -48.49
N LEU A 171 -27.88 -19.53 -49.63
CA LEU A 171 -27.62 -20.18 -50.91
C LEU A 171 -26.17 -19.94 -51.36
N ASP A 172 -25.64 -18.73 -51.20
CA ASP A 172 -24.25 -18.41 -51.51
C ASP A 172 -23.29 -19.22 -50.62
N ALA A 173 -23.57 -19.34 -49.31
CA ALA A 173 -22.76 -20.15 -48.40
C ALA A 173 -22.81 -21.67 -48.67
N ILE A 174 -23.90 -22.18 -49.26
CA ILE A 174 -24.05 -23.59 -49.65
C ILE A 174 -23.47 -23.86 -51.05
N GLY A 175 -23.55 -22.89 -51.96
CA GLY A 175 -23.10 -23.01 -53.36
C GLY A 175 -21.58 -22.96 -53.56
N VAL A 176 -20.82 -22.58 -52.51
CA VAL A 176 -19.34 -22.53 -52.53
C VAL A 176 -18.70 -23.93 -52.52
N ASP A 177 -19.45 -24.99 -52.23
CA ASP A 177 -18.91 -26.37 -52.13
C ASP A 177 -18.63 -27.03 -53.50
N ASP A 178 -19.06 -26.44 -54.62
CA ASP A 178 -18.99 -27.06 -55.96
C ASP A 178 -17.81 -26.60 -56.86
N GLU A 179 -17.00 -25.58 -56.49
CA GLU A 179 -15.84 -25.15 -57.30
C GLU A 179 -14.54 -24.96 -56.47
N LEU A 180 -13.54 -25.79 -56.82
CA LEU A 180 -12.19 -25.95 -56.23
C LEU A 180 -11.23 -24.74 -56.39
N GLU A 181 -11.68 -23.50 -56.24
CA GLU A 181 -10.79 -22.32 -56.30
C GLU A 181 -11.02 -21.39 -55.10
N VAL A 182 -10.09 -21.45 -54.12
CA VAL A 182 -9.80 -20.47 -53.05
C VAL A 182 -10.86 -19.35 -52.91
N GLN A 183 -12.03 -19.69 -52.37
CA GLN A 183 -13.09 -18.71 -52.10
C GLN A 183 -13.05 -18.32 -50.64
N GLU A 184 -13.05 -17.01 -50.39
CA GLU A 184 -13.13 -16.41 -49.05
C GLU A 184 -14.24 -17.11 -48.26
N GLU A 185 -13.88 -17.69 -47.11
CA GLU A 185 -14.83 -18.27 -46.16
C GLU A 185 -15.94 -17.22 -45.93
N VAL A 186 -17.16 -17.49 -46.41
CA VAL A 186 -18.29 -16.57 -46.26
C VAL A 186 -18.67 -16.56 -44.79
N THR A 187 -18.03 -15.71 -44.01
CA THR A 187 -18.34 -15.53 -42.59
C THR A 187 -19.66 -14.77 -42.49
N LEU A 188 -20.71 -15.46 -42.05
CA LEU A 188 -21.95 -14.81 -41.66
C LEU A 188 -21.69 -14.05 -40.35
N GLU A 189 -21.20 -12.81 -40.43
CA GLU A 189 -21.06 -11.93 -39.28
C GLU A 189 -22.46 -11.51 -38.78
N HIS A 190 -23.02 -12.32 -37.89
CA HIS A 190 -24.37 -12.10 -37.35
C HIS A 190 -24.44 -10.92 -36.36
N LEU A 191 -23.32 -10.60 -35.71
CA LEU A 191 -23.24 -9.60 -34.64
C LEU A 191 -21.96 -8.76 -34.82
N PRO A 192 -22.03 -7.42 -34.68
CA PRO A 192 -20.83 -6.60 -34.62
C PRO A 192 -19.92 -7.04 -33.46
N GLU A 193 -18.60 -7.08 -33.68
CA GLU A 193 -17.63 -7.57 -32.69
C GLU A 193 -17.79 -6.90 -31.30
N ALA A 194 -18.00 -5.58 -31.26
CA ALA A 194 -18.22 -4.87 -30.00
C ALA A 194 -19.46 -5.37 -29.22
N VAL A 195 -20.53 -5.71 -29.93
CA VAL A 195 -21.77 -6.24 -29.33
C VAL A 195 -21.56 -7.68 -28.88
N LEU A 196 -20.81 -8.46 -29.65
CA LEU A 196 -20.46 -9.83 -29.29
C LEU A 196 -19.65 -9.86 -27.99
N GLN A 197 -18.66 -8.99 -27.85
CA GLN A 197 -17.88 -8.83 -26.61
C GLN A 197 -18.77 -8.44 -25.42
N ASP A 198 -19.67 -7.47 -25.58
CA ASP A 198 -20.62 -7.09 -24.53
C ASP A 198 -21.53 -8.26 -24.12
N ILE A 199 -22.05 -9.03 -25.09
CA ILE A 199 -22.88 -10.22 -24.86
C ILE A 199 -22.08 -11.31 -24.13
N ILE A 200 -20.82 -11.55 -24.50
CA ILE A 200 -19.94 -12.52 -23.84
C ILE A 200 -19.68 -12.08 -22.40
N CYS A 201 -19.34 -10.82 -22.17
CA CYS A 201 -19.11 -10.28 -20.83
C CYS A 201 -20.36 -10.37 -19.95
N ILE A 202 -21.53 -9.95 -20.46
CA ILE A 202 -22.78 -10.02 -19.70
C ILE A 202 -23.16 -11.48 -19.41
N SER A 203 -23.06 -12.37 -20.39
CA SER A 203 -23.40 -13.79 -20.19
C SER A 203 -22.45 -14.49 -19.20
N GLY A 204 -21.14 -14.24 -19.30
CA GLY A 204 -20.16 -14.74 -18.33
C GLY A 204 -20.48 -14.26 -16.91
N TRP A 205 -20.78 -12.97 -16.76
CA TRP A 205 -21.18 -12.39 -15.48
C TRP A 205 -22.50 -13.01 -14.96
N LEU A 206 -23.54 -13.10 -15.80
CA LEU A 206 -24.82 -13.69 -15.42
C LEU A 206 -24.72 -15.18 -15.06
N VAL A 207 -23.79 -15.93 -15.64
CA VAL A 207 -23.55 -17.34 -15.24
C VAL A 207 -22.98 -17.42 -13.83
N GLU A 208 -22.05 -16.55 -13.50
CA GLU A 208 -21.42 -16.47 -12.18
C GLU A 208 -22.42 -16.04 -11.10
N TYR A 209 -23.24 -15.01 -11.38
CA TYR A 209 -24.19 -14.43 -10.42
C TYR A 209 -25.63 -14.95 -10.54
N GLY A 210 -25.94 -15.74 -11.56
CA GLY A 210 -27.24 -16.38 -11.80
C GLY A 210 -27.47 -17.61 -10.94
N ARG A 211 -26.41 -18.35 -10.59
CA ARG A 211 -26.49 -19.59 -9.79
C ARG A 211 -26.65 -19.36 -8.29
N ASN A 212 -26.24 -18.20 -7.76
CA ASN A 212 -26.14 -17.98 -6.31
C ASN A 212 -27.47 -17.74 -5.57
N GLN A 213 -28.62 -17.67 -6.26
CA GLN A 213 -29.92 -17.44 -5.61
C GLN A 213 -30.80 -18.70 -5.45
N GLY A 214 -30.51 -19.80 -6.15
CA GLY A 214 -31.41 -20.96 -6.16
C GLY A 214 -31.31 -21.90 -4.95
N ASN A 215 -30.18 -21.92 -4.23
CA ASN A 215 -29.84 -23.09 -3.42
C ASN A 215 -29.82 -22.90 -1.89
N HIS A 216 -30.07 -21.72 -1.34
CA HIS A 216 -29.91 -21.53 0.11
C HIS A 216 -31.16 -21.27 0.95
N GLN A 217 -32.34 -21.00 0.38
CA GLN A 217 -33.54 -20.73 1.20
C GLN A 217 -34.84 -21.44 0.77
N GLY A 218 -34.91 -22.09 -0.40
CA GLY A 218 -36.14 -22.76 -0.87
C GLY A 218 -36.22 -24.28 -0.66
N ALA A 219 -35.08 -24.97 -0.56
CA ALA A 219 -35.07 -26.45 -0.58
C ALA A 219 -35.27 -27.09 0.81
N VAL A 220 -34.85 -26.43 1.89
CA VAL A 220 -34.92 -26.99 3.25
C VAL A 220 -36.33 -26.86 3.85
N SER A 221 -37.09 -25.83 3.46
CA SER A 221 -38.46 -25.58 3.91
C SER A 221 -39.49 -26.47 3.20
N LEU A 222 -39.26 -26.86 1.94
CA LEU A 222 -40.15 -27.78 1.23
C LEU A 222 -39.97 -29.24 1.66
N TRP A 223 -38.77 -29.65 2.09
CA TRP A 223 -38.54 -31.01 2.61
C TRP A 223 -39.02 -31.23 4.04
N SER A 224 -39.05 -30.18 4.87
CA SER A 224 -39.54 -30.27 6.25
C SER A 224 -41.06 -30.25 6.36
N ALA A 225 -41.77 -29.57 5.44
CA ALA A 225 -43.23 -29.57 5.40
C ALA A 225 -43.85 -30.87 4.84
N GLN A 226 -43.05 -31.74 4.21
CA GLN A 226 -43.53 -32.99 3.59
C GLN A 226 -43.24 -34.23 4.44
N PHE A 227 -42.58 -34.06 5.59
CA PHE A 227 -42.22 -35.12 6.55
C PHE A 227 -42.54 -34.76 8.01
N SER A 228 -43.48 -33.84 8.26
CA SER A 228 -44.10 -33.61 9.58
C SER A 228 -45.61 -33.79 9.50
#